data_AF-A0A1W1Z5X5-F1
#
_entry.id   AF-A0A1W1Z5X5-F1
#
_cell.length_a   1.000
_cell.length_b   1.000
_cell.length_c   1.000
_cell.angle_alpha   90.00
_cell.angle_beta   90.00
_cell.angle_gamma   90.00
#
_symmetry.space_group_name_H-M   'P 1'
#
loop_
_entity.id
_entity.type
_entity.pdbx_description
1 polymer ?
#
loop_
_entity_poly.entity_id
_entity_poly.type
_entity_poly.pdbx_seq_one_letter_code
_entity_poly.pdbx_strand_id
1 'polypeptide(L)'
;MLVAESHEPLIDIIERFNRKERYVLFQQVATEGEVQLSPDFRKRLCALGWPVPEHGVLILMDYHLNWLYAALELHAGSWVSDGGSETKARNDVHSVPTDTTGVPDDEVRRALENNQEDIDLLLVWESDGLTHLGLVEAKAHSGWTNKQMGSKSARLEAVIGREEGRYPGVVPHFALASFTQPTKLVTEGWPGWMTDDEGNVPHLRLTSALKSRYSVGRADQSGNSSASGDYYAVRIAAQGTED
;
A
#
# COMPACT_ATOMS: atom_id res chain seq x y z
N MET A 1 16.69 1.83 -26.48
CA MET A 1 16.43 0.38 -26.63
C MET A 1 15.71 -0.03 -25.36
N LEU A 2 14.51 -0.60 -25.42
CA LEU A 2 13.86 -1.13 -24.21
C LEU A 2 14.78 -2.22 -23.67
N VAL A 3 15.21 -2.09 -22.43
CA VAL A 3 15.85 -3.17 -21.70
C VAL A 3 14.84 -4.32 -21.75
N ALA A 4 15.28 -5.46 -22.27
CA ALA A 4 14.47 -6.67 -22.33
C ALA A 4 13.75 -6.88 -20.99
N GLU A 5 12.45 -7.16 -21.05
CA GLU A 5 11.64 -7.57 -19.90
C GLU A 5 12.46 -8.45 -18.97
N SER A 6 12.41 -8.17 -17.66
CA SER A 6 13.02 -9.08 -16.72
C SER A 6 12.33 -10.44 -16.86
N HIS A 7 13.10 -11.50 -17.16
CA HIS A 7 12.58 -12.88 -17.15
C HIS A 7 12.24 -13.38 -15.74
N GLU A 8 12.50 -12.54 -14.72
CA GLU A 8 12.16 -12.81 -13.33
C GLU A 8 10.67 -12.55 -13.06
N PRO A 9 9.97 -13.45 -12.34
CA PRO A 9 8.61 -13.22 -11.87
C PRO A 9 8.48 -11.89 -11.09
N LEU A 10 7.36 -11.18 -11.27
CA LEU A 10 7.13 -9.89 -10.59
C LEU A 10 7.23 -10.00 -9.06
N ILE A 11 6.77 -11.11 -8.47
CA ILE A 11 6.86 -11.37 -7.03
C ILE A 11 8.31 -11.31 -6.52
N ASP A 12 9.26 -11.91 -7.25
CA ASP A 12 10.68 -11.92 -6.88
C ASP A 12 11.29 -10.52 -7.06
N ILE A 13 10.89 -9.79 -8.11
CA ILE A 13 11.32 -8.41 -8.32
C ILE A 13 10.87 -7.52 -7.15
N ILE A 14 9.60 -7.60 -6.75
CA ILE A 14 9.03 -6.84 -5.63
C ILE A 14 9.77 -7.16 -4.33
N GLU A 15 10.05 -8.45 -4.07
CA GLU A 15 10.82 -8.87 -2.90
C GLU A 15 12.21 -8.23 -2.86
N ARG A 16 12.95 -8.25 -3.98
CA ARG A 16 14.30 -7.67 -4.06
C ARG A 16 14.36 -6.16 -3.82
N PHE A 17 13.30 -5.44 -4.19
CA PHE A 17 13.21 -4.01 -3.91
C PHE A 17 12.95 -3.70 -2.43
N ASN A 18 12.45 -4.67 -1.65
CA ASN A 18 12.20 -4.46 -0.23
C ASN A 18 13.51 -4.31 0.56
N ARG A 19 13.82 -3.08 0.93
CA ARG A 19 14.96 -2.75 1.81
C ARG A 19 14.52 -2.11 3.12
N LYS A 20 13.27 -2.30 3.53
CA LYS A 20 12.72 -1.64 4.73
C LYS A 20 13.31 -2.29 5.99
N GLU A 21 14.12 -1.53 6.74
CA GLU A 21 14.77 -2.02 7.97
C GLU A 21 13.77 -2.57 8.99
N ARG A 22 12.59 -1.95 9.11
CA ARG A 22 11.50 -2.42 9.99
C ARG A 22 11.00 -3.82 9.61
N TYR A 23 10.90 -4.11 8.33
CA TYR A 23 10.51 -5.43 7.85
C TYR A 23 11.60 -6.47 8.12
N VAL A 24 12.87 -6.14 7.83
CA VAL A 24 14.00 -7.03 8.11
C VAL A 24 14.06 -7.38 9.60
N LEU A 25 13.90 -6.39 10.48
CA LEU A 25 13.84 -6.62 11.92
C LEU A 25 12.61 -7.46 12.31
N PHE A 26 11.45 -7.19 11.71
CA PHE A 26 10.23 -7.95 11.95
C PHE A 26 10.41 -9.43 11.61
N GLN A 27 11.07 -9.76 10.50
CA GLN A 27 11.39 -11.16 10.16
C GLN A 27 12.25 -11.82 11.24
N GLN A 28 13.25 -11.12 11.80
CA GLN A 28 14.11 -11.71 12.84
C GLN A 28 13.37 -12.03 14.15
N VAL A 29 12.26 -11.34 14.41
CA VAL A 29 11.46 -11.55 15.63
C VAL A 29 10.20 -12.39 15.39
N ALA A 30 9.73 -12.48 14.14
CA ALA A 30 8.67 -13.37 13.72
C ALA A 30 9.17 -14.82 13.67
N THR A 31 8.24 -15.77 13.79
CA THR A 31 8.42 -17.23 13.87
C THR A 31 9.56 -17.77 13.00
N GLU A 32 10.77 -17.79 13.55
CA GLU A 32 11.97 -18.32 12.91
C GLU A 32 12.29 -17.70 11.53
N GLY A 33 11.92 -16.43 11.31
CA GLY A 33 12.18 -15.74 10.03
C GLY A 33 11.02 -15.80 9.03
N GLU A 34 10.00 -16.64 9.26
CA GLU A 34 8.87 -16.78 8.36
C GLU A 34 7.67 -15.96 8.82
N VAL A 35 7.14 -15.12 7.92
CA VAL A 35 5.89 -14.40 8.10
C VAL A 35 4.83 -15.11 7.27
N GLN A 36 3.77 -15.58 7.92
CA GLN A 36 2.64 -16.25 7.25
C GLN A 36 1.33 -15.55 7.61
N LEU A 37 0.37 -15.58 6.67
CA LEU A 37 -0.99 -15.12 6.95
C LEU A 37 -1.67 -16.10 7.92
N SER A 38 -2.36 -15.57 8.93
CA SER A 38 -3.23 -16.42 9.73
C SER A 38 -4.42 -16.91 8.89
N PRO A 39 -4.93 -18.14 9.11
CA PRO A 39 -6.08 -18.66 8.39
C PRO A 39 -7.31 -17.74 8.46
N ASP A 40 -7.55 -17.13 9.63
CA ASP A 40 -8.64 -16.19 9.85
C ASP A 40 -8.47 -14.89 9.06
N PHE A 41 -7.25 -14.34 8.99
CA PHE A 41 -6.99 -13.13 8.21
C PHE A 41 -7.14 -13.42 6.72
N ARG A 42 -6.59 -14.54 6.24
CA ARG A 42 -6.76 -15.01 4.86
C ARG A 42 -8.24 -15.16 4.49
N LYS A 43 -9.04 -15.82 5.34
CA LYS A 43 -10.48 -15.97 5.10
C LYS A 43 -11.20 -14.63 4.91
N ARG A 44 -10.81 -13.59 5.67
CA ARG A 44 -11.37 -12.25 5.52
C ARG A 44 -10.95 -11.57 4.22
N LEU A 45 -9.70 -11.76 3.77
CA LEU A 45 -9.27 -11.30 2.45
C LEU A 45 -10.08 -11.98 1.33
N CYS A 46 -10.29 -13.29 1.41
CA CYS A 46 -11.11 -14.01 0.44
C CYS A 46 -12.58 -13.58 0.46
N ALA A 47 -13.10 -13.16 1.61
CA ALA A 47 -14.46 -12.60 1.69
C ALA A 47 -14.58 -11.23 0.99
N LEU A 48 -13.47 -10.53 0.73
CA LEU A 48 -13.43 -9.34 -0.13
C LEU A 48 -13.33 -9.70 -1.63
N GLY A 49 -13.35 -10.98 -1.98
CA GLY A 49 -13.19 -11.45 -3.36
C GLY A 49 -11.74 -11.68 -3.78
N TRP A 50 -10.76 -11.61 -2.86
CA TRP A 50 -9.35 -11.79 -3.22
C TRP A 50 -9.00 -13.28 -3.22
N PRO A 51 -8.53 -13.86 -4.35
CA PRO A 51 -8.23 -15.30 -4.46
C PRO A 51 -6.88 -15.66 -3.79
N VAL A 52 -6.69 -15.28 -2.53
CA VAL A 52 -5.44 -15.46 -1.80
C VAL A 52 -5.23 -16.96 -1.51
N PRO A 53 -4.13 -17.58 -1.98
CA PRO A 53 -3.83 -18.98 -1.71
C PRO A 53 -3.42 -19.20 -0.25
N GLU A 54 -3.38 -20.46 0.18
CA GLU A 54 -2.93 -20.82 1.53
C GLU A 54 -1.41 -20.68 1.71
N HIS A 55 -0.66 -20.86 0.63
CA HIS A 55 0.80 -20.79 0.59
C HIS A 55 1.27 -19.97 -0.61
N GLY A 56 2.55 -19.56 -0.60
CA GLY A 56 3.14 -18.81 -1.72
C GLY A 56 2.68 -17.35 -1.80
N VAL A 57 2.28 -16.76 -0.67
CA VAL A 57 1.96 -15.34 -0.57
C VAL A 57 3.19 -14.62 0.00
N LEU A 58 3.74 -13.68 -0.77
CA LEU A 58 4.74 -12.74 -0.27
C LEU A 58 4.04 -11.66 0.56
N ILE A 59 4.53 -11.42 1.78
CA ILE A 59 3.91 -10.52 2.76
C ILE A 59 4.92 -9.45 3.15
N LEU A 60 4.71 -8.20 2.72
CA LEU A 60 5.65 -7.10 2.97
C LEU A 60 4.94 -6.00 3.75
N MET A 61 5.45 -5.66 4.93
CA MET A 61 4.92 -4.51 5.67
C MET A 61 5.62 -3.23 5.22
N ASP A 62 4.87 -2.12 5.27
CA ASP A 62 5.43 -0.77 5.21
C ASP A 62 6.26 -0.56 3.92
N TYR A 63 5.69 -1.04 2.80
CA TYR A 63 6.35 -1.14 1.51
C TYR A 63 6.27 0.17 0.74
N HIS A 64 7.39 0.64 0.21
CA HIS A 64 7.47 1.96 -0.40
C HIS A 64 6.87 1.97 -1.83
N LEU A 65 5.94 2.89 -2.10
CA LEU A 65 5.28 3.00 -3.40
C LEU A 65 6.22 3.35 -4.58
N ASN A 66 7.35 4.03 -4.33
CA ASN A 66 8.37 4.23 -5.38
C ASN A 66 9.03 2.89 -5.78
N TRP A 67 9.20 1.98 -4.83
CA TRP A 67 9.75 0.65 -5.10
C TRP A 67 8.75 -0.21 -5.86
N LEU A 68 7.46 -0.12 -5.50
CA LEU A 68 6.40 -0.81 -6.23
C LEU A 68 6.34 -0.35 -7.69
N TYR A 69 6.38 0.97 -7.92
CA TYR A 69 6.46 1.52 -9.27
C TYR A 69 7.66 0.97 -10.06
N ALA A 70 8.86 1.05 -9.47
CA ALA A 70 10.07 0.58 -10.13
C ALA A 70 10.01 -0.94 -10.45
N ALA A 71 9.43 -1.75 -9.56
CA ALA A 71 9.23 -3.18 -9.76
C ALA A 71 8.29 -3.46 -10.93
N LEU A 72 7.17 -2.74 -11.02
CA LEU A 72 6.19 -2.88 -12.09
C LEU A 72 6.76 -2.47 -13.45
N GLU A 73 7.47 -1.35 -13.52
CA GLU A 73 8.12 -0.88 -14.74
C GLU A 73 9.23 -1.84 -15.20
N LEU A 74 9.99 -2.42 -14.25
CA LEU A 74 11.03 -3.41 -14.56
C LEU A 74 10.43 -4.71 -15.09
N HIS A 75 9.32 -5.16 -14.49
CA HIS A 75 8.58 -6.33 -14.95
C HIS A 75 8.02 -6.12 -16.36
N ALA A 76 7.42 -4.96 -16.62
CA ALA A 76 6.86 -4.61 -17.92
C ALA A 76 7.90 -4.26 -18.99
N GLY A 77 9.20 -4.37 -18.69
CA GLY A 77 10.28 -4.05 -19.64
C GLY A 77 10.25 -2.59 -20.11
N SER A 78 9.64 -1.67 -19.36
CA SER A 78 9.37 -0.29 -19.78
C SER A 78 10.61 0.62 -19.68
N TRP A 79 11.74 0.07 -19.25
CA TRP A 79 12.98 0.81 -19.04
C TRP A 79 13.68 0.97 -20.38
N VAL A 80 13.68 2.18 -20.96
CA VAL A 80 14.52 2.48 -22.12
C VAL A 80 15.91 2.85 -21.62
N SER A 81 16.96 2.13 -22.07
CA SER A 81 18.33 2.56 -21.86
C SER A 81 18.73 3.58 -22.93
N ASP A 82 19.30 4.70 -22.50
CA ASP A 82 19.87 5.74 -23.38
C ASP A 82 21.24 5.33 -23.95
N GLY A 83 21.76 4.15 -23.57
CA GLY A 83 23.03 3.61 -24.06
C GLY A 83 22.83 2.25 -24.73
N GLY A 84 23.23 2.13 -25.99
CA GLY A 84 23.14 0.92 -26.82
C GLY A 84 24.03 -0.26 -26.40
N SER A 85 24.03 -0.63 -25.12
CA SER A 85 24.62 -1.87 -24.63
C SER A 85 23.50 -2.81 -24.20
N GLU A 86 23.43 -3.99 -24.80
CA GLU A 86 22.54 -5.10 -24.42
C GLU A 86 22.81 -5.66 -23.00
N THR A 87 23.68 -5.00 -22.22
CA THR A 87 24.07 -5.49 -20.90
C THR A 87 24.00 -4.39 -19.82
N LYS A 88 23.05 -4.64 -18.90
CA LYS A 88 22.85 -4.10 -17.54
C LYS A 88 21.90 -2.90 -17.38
N ALA A 89 20.60 -3.20 -17.36
CA ALA A 89 19.51 -2.38 -16.80
C ALA A 89 19.80 -1.79 -15.40
N ARG A 90 20.63 -2.49 -14.61
CA ARG A 90 21.02 -2.08 -13.26
C ARG A 90 22.10 -1.01 -13.39
N ASN A 91 21.71 0.25 -13.13
CA ASN A 91 22.49 1.51 -13.11
C ASN A 91 22.17 2.50 -14.24
N ASP A 92 21.19 2.22 -15.09
CA ASP A 92 20.73 3.18 -16.09
C ASP A 92 19.85 4.27 -15.45
N VAL A 93 19.81 5.44 -16.11
CA VAL A 93 18.92 6.55 -15.75
C VAL A 93 17.66 6.42 -16.60
N HIS A 94 16.50 6.41 -15.95
CA HIS A 94 15.20 6.29 -16.61
C HIS A 94 14.36 7.55 -16.38
N SER A 95 13.68 7.99 -17.43
CA SER A 95 12.65 9.03 -17.32
C SER A 95 11.35 8.39 -16.80
N VAL A 96 10.64 9.13 -15.95
CA VAL A 96 9.26 8.78 -15.58
C VAL A 96 8.36 9.27 -16.71
N PRO A 97 7.56 8.41 -17.37
CA PRO A 97 6.58 8.86 -18.32
C PRO A 97 5.61 9.82 -17.64
N THR A 98 5.54 11.05 -18.13
CA THR A 98 4.57 12.05 -17.69
C THR A 98 3.62 12.31 -18.85
N ASP A 99 2.52 11.57 -18.92
CA ASP A 99 1.37 12.06 -19.68
C ASP A 99 0.63 13.05 -18.80
N THR A 100 1.06 14.31 -18.88
CA THR A 100 0.51 15.44 -18.11
C THR A 100 -0.28 16.38 -19.00
N THR A 101 -0.75 15.89 -20.14
CA THR A 101 -1.39 16.72 -21.15
C THR A 101 -2.66 17.36 -20.58
N GLY A 102 -2.59 18.66 -20.26
CA GLY A 102 -3.72 19.44 -19.72
C GLY A 102 -3.86 19.47 -18.20
N VAL A 103 -2.93 18.87 -17.44
CA VAL A 103 -2.90 18.96 -15.97
C VAL A 103 -1.81 19.95 -15.53
N PRO A 104 -2.11 20.95 -14.68
CA PRO A 104 -1.09 21.82 -14.10
C PRO A 104 0.01 21.01 -13.38
N ASP A 105 1.28 21.36 -13.56
CA ASP A 105 2.42 20.60 -13.03
C ASP A 105 2.37 20.41 -11.50
N ASP A 106 1.74 21.32 -10.77
CA ASP A 106 1.53 21.28 -9.32
C ASP A 106 0.38 20.37 -8.87
N GLU A 107 -0.47 19.92 -9.80
CA GLU A 107 -1.56 18.96 -9.59
C GLU A 107 -1.18 17.54 -10.03
N VAL A 108 -0.07 17.38 -10.76
CA VAL A 108 0.42 16.07 -11.22
C VAL A 108 1.01 15.28 -10.05
N ARG A 109 0.33 14.21 -9.66
CA ARG A 109 0.91 13.16 -8.82
C ARG A 109 1.81 12.28 -9.68
N ARG A 110 3.10 12.22 -9.34
CA ARG A 110 4.09 11.49 -10.13
C ARG A 110 4.23 10.08 -9.64
N ALA A 111 4.49 9.12 -10.52
CA ALA A 111 4.73 7.73 -10.14
C ALA A 111 5.99 7.53 -9.27
N LEU A 112 6.95 8.47 -9.33
CA LEU A 112 8.07 8.62 -8.38
C LEU A 112 8.04 10.00 -7.75
N GLU A 113 8.10 10.05 -6.41
CA GLU A 113 8.10 11.29 -5.65
C GLU A 113 9.22 11.32 -4.60
N ASN A 114 9.67 12.52 -4.24
CA ASN A 114 10.65 12.71 -3.16
C ASN A 114 10.07 12.38 -1.79
N ASN A 115 8.76 12.63 -1.59
CA ASN A 115 8.10 12.26 -0.35
C ASN A 115 7.80 10.75 -0.39
N GLN A 116 8.33 10.03 0.59
CA GLN A 116 8.15 8.58 0.67
C GLN A 116 6.74 8.30 1.18
N GLU A 117 5.91 7.76 0.32
CA GLU A 117 4.65 7.13 0.72
C GLU A 117 4.83 5.61 0.70
N ASP A 118 4.35 4.98 1.76
CA ASP A 118 4.35 3.54 1.96
C ASP A 118 2.90 3.01 1.91
N ILE A 119 2.74 1.70 1.71
CA ILE A 119 1.52 0.94 2.02
C ILE A 119 1.80 0.10 3.27
N ASP A 120 0.87 0.08 4.22
CA ASP A 120 1.11 -0.60 5.51
C ASP A 120 1.33 -2.11 5.35
N LEU A 121 0.64 -2.74 4.39
CA LEU A 121 0.82 -4.14 4.04
C LEU A 121 0.60 -4.34 2.53
N LEU A 122 1.59 -4.96 1.88
CA LEU A 122 1.53 -5.46 0.52
C LEU A 122 1.55 -6.99 0.54
N LEU A 123 0.56 -7.60 -0.10
CA LEU A 123 0.50 -9.03 -0.38
C LEU A 123 0.74 -9.23 -1.87
N VAL A 124 1.58 -10.19 -2.25
CA VAL A 124 1.77 -10.58 -3.65
C VAL A 124 1.62 -12.09 -3.77
N TRP A 125 0.82 -12.54 -4.73
CA TRP A 125 0.62 -13.96 -4.98
C TRP A 125 0.28 -14.21 -6.45
N GLU A 126 0.50 -15.44 -6.89
CA GLU A 126 0.12 -15.91 -8.22
C GLU A 126 -1.17 -16.73 -8.13
N SER A 127 -2.13 -16.47 -9.01
CA SER A 127 -3.35 -17.29 -9.15
C SER A 127 -3.85 -17.20 -10.59
N ASP A 128 -4.26 -18.34 -11.17
CA ASP A 128 -4.80 -18.41 -12.53
C ASP A 128 -3.93 -17.76 -13.62
N GLY A 129 -2.61 -17.77 -13.43
CA GLY A 129 -1.65 -17.18 -14.37
C GLY A 129 -1.53 -15.65 -14.29
N LEU A 130 -2.08 -15.04 -13.23
CA LEU A 130 -2.03 -13.61 -12.95
C LEU A 130 -1.27 -13.35 -11.64
N THR A 131 -0.49 -12.26 -11.62
CA THR A 131 0.11 -11.74 -10.39
C THR A 131 -0.87 -10.78 -9.72
N HIS A 132 -1.29 -11.11 -8.51
CA HIS A 132 -2.18 -10.26 -7.73
C HIS A 132 -1.39 -9.40 -6.73
N LEU A 133 -1.80 -8.14 -6.57
CA LEU A 133 -1.25 -7.20 -5.60
C LEU A 133 -2.33 -6.81 -4.60
N GLY A 134 -2.26 -7.30 -3.36
CA GLY A 134 -3.16 -6.90 -2.28
C GLY A 134 -2.57 -5.75 -1.48
N LEU A 135 -3.09 -4.54 -1.64
CA LEU A 135 -2.66 -3.35 -0.92
C LEU A 135 -3.60 -3.07 0.25
N VAL A 136 -3.07 -3.05 1.48
CA VAL A 136 -3.85 -2.80 2.69
C VAL A 136 -3.27 -1.61 3.45
N GLU A 137 -4.08 -0.58 3.64
CA GLU A 137 -3.76 0.59 4.47
C GLU A 137 -4.47 0.45 5.82
N ALA A 138 -3.75 0.57 6.92
CA ALA A 138 -4.25 0.25 8.26
C ALA A 138 -4.31 1.48 9.18
N LYS A 139 -5.39 1.59 9.95
CA LYS A 139 -5.48 2.48 11.11
C LYS A 139 -6.21 1.81 12.26
N ALA A 140 -5.54 1.73 13.41
CA ALA A 140 -6.14 1.16 14.61
C ALA A 140 -7.04 2.16 15.36
N HIS A 141 -6.50 3.30 15.79
CA HIS A 141 -7.15 4.18 16.78
C HIS A 141 -7.51 5.58 16.26
N SER A 142 -7.39 5.80 14.95
CA SER A 142 -7.80 7.05 14.31
C SER A 142 -8.49 6.74 12.99
N GLY A 143 -9.34 7.65 12.51
CA GLY A 143 -9.93 7.55 11.18
C GLY A 143 -9.03 8.12 10.10
N TRP A 144 -9.37 7.88 8.85
CA TRP A 144 -8.78 8.56 7.71
C TRP A 144 -9.52 9.86 7.41
N THR A 145 -8.79 10.86 6.91
CA THR A 145 -9.40 12.05 6.33
C THR A 145 -9.51 11.91 4.82
N ASN A 146 -10.47 12.60 4.19
CA ASN A 146 -10.59 12.63 2.73
C ASN A 146 -9.33 13.18 2.05
N LYS A 147 -8.63 14.13 2.68
CA LYS A 147 -7.34 14.63 2.18
C LYS A 147 -6.28 13.53 2.14
N GLN A 148 -6.16 12.75 3.22
CA GLN A 148 -5.20 11.64 3.29
C GLN A 148 -5.50 10.59 2.22
N MET A 149 -6.77 10.18 2.11
CA MET A 149 -7.13 9.12 1.18
C MET A 149 -7.16 9.58 -0.28
N GLY A 150 -7.57 10.80 -0.57
CA GLY A 150 -7.46 11.37 -1.92
C GLY A 150 -6.00 11.47 -2.39
N SER A 151 -5.09 11.85 -1.49
CA SER A 151 -3.64 11.84 -1.79
C SER A 151 -3.12 10.43 -2.08
N LYS A 152 -3.60 9.44 -1.32
CA LYS A 152 -3.23 8.02 -1.46
C LYS A 152 -3.79 7.41 -2.75
N SER A 153 -5.07 7.64 -3.06
CA SER A 153 -5.70 7.11 -4.27
C SER A 153 -5.05 7.68 -5.53
N ALA A 154 -4.83 8.99 -5.59
CA ALA A 154 -4.13 9.61 -6.70
C ALA A 154 -2.66 9.11 -6.83
N ARG A 155 -2.00 8.82 -5.70
CA ARG A 155 -0.67 8.22 -5.71
C ARG A 155 -0.68 6.82 -6.31
N LEU A 156 -1.61 5.98 -5.86
CA LEU A 156 -1.76 4.60 -6.32
C LEU A 156 -2.18 4.54 -7.80
N GLU A 157 -3.05 5.43 -8.24
CA GLU A 157 -3.38 5.61 -9.65
C GLU A 157 -2.13 5.93 -10.49
N ALA A 158 -1.28 6.84 -10.02
CA ALA A 158 -0.04 7.18 -10.72
C ALA A 158 0.97 6.01 -10.76
N VAL A 159 0.95 5.11 -9.78
CA VAL A 159 1.84 3.93 -9.70
C VAL A 159 1.29 2.77 -10.54
N ILE A 160 0.04 2.39 -10.31
CA ILE A 160 -0.55 1.13 -10.81
C ILE A 160 -1.41 1.38 -12.06
N GLY A 161 -1.96 2.58 -12.21
CA GLY A 161 -2.96 2.90 -13.23
C GLY A 161 -4.38 2.95 -12.66
N ARG A 162 -5.28 3.56 -13.43
CA ARG A 162 -6.69 3.74 -13.06
C ARG A 162 -7.53 2.49 -13.25
N GLU A 163 -7.28 1.77 -14.34
CA GLU A 163 -8.01 0.58 -14.76
C GLU A 163 -7.06 -0.62 -14.84
N GLU A 164 -7.62 -1.82 -14.81
CA GLU A 164 -6.91 -3.05 -15.13
C GLU A 164 -6.33 -2.92 -16.56
N GLY A 165 -5.02 -2.77 -16.69
CA GLY A 165 -4.41 -2.70 -18.03
C GLY A 165 -3.08 -1.98 -18.17
N ARG A 166 -2.64 -1.18 -17.18
CA ARG A 166 -1.29 -0.58 -17.27
C ARG A 166 -0.19 -1.64 -17.31
N TYR A 167 -0.34 -2.69 -16.52
CA TYR A 167 0.59 -3.81 -16.44
C TYR A 167 -0.17 -5.11 -16.76
N PRO A 168 -0.04 -5.65 -17.98
CA PRO A 168 -0.70 -6.88 -18.38
C PRO A 168 -0.38 -8.03 -17.42
N GLY A 169 -1.39 -8.80 -17.02
CA GLY A 169 -1.22 -9.93 -16.10
C GLY A 169 -1.13 -9.54 -14.61
N VAL A 170 -1.23 -8.25 -14.28
CA VAL A 170 -1.21 -7.75 -12.89
C VAL A 170 -2.61 -7.32 -12.45
N VAL A 171 -3.09 -7.85 -11.33
CA VAL A 171 -4.42 -7.55 -10.77
C VAL A 171 -4.28 -6.88 -9.40
N PRO A 172 -4.52 -5.56 -9.31
CA PRO A 172 -4.47 -4.87 -8.04
C PRO A 172 -5.75 -5.03 -7.23
N HIS A 173 -5.60 -5.06 -5.91
CA HIS A 173 -6.68 -5.06 -4.93
C HIS A 173 -6.37 -4.05 -3.83
N PHE A 174 -7.40 -3.43 -3.26
CA PHE A 174 -7.23 -2.48 -2.16
C PHE A 174 -8.21 -2.71 -1.01
N ALA A 175 -7.72 -2.56 0.23
CA ALA A 175 -8.59 -2.55 1.40
C ALA A 175 -8.08 -1.59 2.49
N LEU A 176 -9.02 -1.03 3.26
CA LEU A 176 -8.72 -0.34 4.50
C LEU A 176 -8.86 -1.29 5.68
N ALA A 177 -7.85 -1.33 6.55
CA ALA A 177 -7.87 -2.17 7.74
C ALA A 177 -8.02 -1.34 9.03
N SER A 178 -9.12 -1.52 9.76
CA SER A 178 -9.36 -0.80 11.03
C SER A 178 -10.36 -1.53 11.91
N PHE A 179 -10.49 -1.13 13.18
CA PHE A 179 -11.49 -1.74 14.08
C PHE A 179 -12.94 -1.42 13.68
N THR A 180 -13.17 -0.27 13.04
CA THR A 180 -14.50 0.23 12.66
C THR A 180 -14.50 0.66 11.21
N GLN A 181 -15.59 0.37 10.49
CA GLN A 181 -15.70 0.71 9.08
C GLN A 181 -15.67 2.24 8.89
N PRO A 182 -14.89 2.77 7.93
CA PRO A 182 -14.94 4.18 7.56
C PRO A 182 -16.30 4.53 6.93
N THR A 183 -16.99 5.54 7.45
CA THR A 183 -18.32 5.96 6.96
C THR A 183 -18.36 7.34 6.32
N LYS A 184 -17.24 8.07 6.31
CA LYS A 184 -17.15 9.48 5.87
C LYS A 184 -16.20 9.70 4.70
N LEU A 185 -15.72 8.61 4.08
CA LEU A 185 -14.82 8.71 2.95
C LEU A 185 -15.60 9.08 1.69
N VAL A 186 -15.04 10.00 0.91
CA VAL A 186 -15.51 10.35 -0.43
C VAL A 186 -14.57 9.65 -1.40
N THR A 187 -15.12 8.70 -2.15
CA THR A 187 -14.41 7.80 -3.07
C THR A 187 -14.61 8.18 -4.53
N GLU A 188 -15.41 9.20 -4.82
CA GLU A 188 -15.60 9.70 -6.18
C GLU A 188 -14.24 10.04 -6.82
N GLY A 189 -14.02 9.49 -8.02
CA GLY A 189 -12.78 9.67 -8.77
C GLY A 189 -11.64 8.72 -8.41
N TRP A 190 -11.80 7.83 -7.41
CA TRP A 190 -10.79 6.80 -7.14
C TRP A 190 -10.70 5.77 -8.29
N PRO A 191 -9.56 5.08 -8.46
CA PRO A 191 -9.45 3.94 -9.36
C PRO A 191 -10.50 2.87 -9.06
N GLY A 192 -11.07 2.25 -10.10
CA GLY A 192 -12.16 1.28 -9.95
C GLY A 192 -11.77 0.08 -9.08
N TRP A 193 -10.53 -0.39 -9.19
CA TRP A 193 -10.00 -1.50 -8.38
C TRP A 193 -9.82 -1.17 -6.89
N MET A 194 -10.01 0.09 -6.47
CA MET A 194 -9.95 0.49 -5.06
C MET A 194 -11.32 0.46 -4.36
N THR A 195 -12.41 0.31 -5.11
CA THR A 195 -13.79 0.35 -4.61
C THR A 195 -14.59 -0.84 -5.11
N ASP A 196 -15.70 -1.15 -4.45
CA ASP A 196 -16.70 -2.06 -4.99
C ASP A 196 -17.62 -1.37 -6.01
N ASP A 197 -18.55 -2.13 -6.60
CA ASP A 197 -19.51 -1.63 -7.59
C ASP A 197 -20.45 -0.55 -7.04
N GLU A 198 -20.57 -0.43 -5.71
CA GLU A 198 -21.37 0.60 -5.03
C GLU A 198 -20.53 1.85 -4.69
N GLY A 199 -19.22 1.83 -5.00
CA GLY A 199 -18.28 2.90 -4.71
C GLY A 199 -17.77 2.89 -3.26
N ASN A 200 -18.04 1.85 -2.48
CA ASN A 200 -17.50 1.71 -1.13
C ASN A 200 -16.07 1.15 -1.17
N VAL A 201 -15.25 1.54 -0.21
CA VAL A 201 -13.90 0.98 -0.07
C VAL A 201 -13.99 -0.36 0.69
N PRO A 202 -13.39 -1.46 0.18
CA PRO A 202 -13.33 -2.72 0.91
C PRO A 202 -12.69 -2.52 2.30
N HIS A 203 -13.30 -3.12 3.33
CA HIS A 203 -12.89 -2.96 4.72
C HIS A 203 -12.50 -4.29 5.35
N LEU A 204 -11.29 -4.35 5.89
CA LEU A 204 -10.81 -5.43 6.73
C LEU A 204 -10.93 -5.04 8.20
N ARG A 205 -11.87 -5.66 8.90
CA ARG A 205 -11.96 -5.47 10.35
C ARG A 205 -10.71 -6.03 11.04
N LEU A 206 -9.99 -5.17 11.73
CA LEU A 206 -8.95 -5.58 12.67
C LEU A 206 -9.63 -6.18 13.91
N THR A 207 -9.08 -7.26 14.45
CA THR A 207 -9.55 -7.84 15.72
C THR A 207 -8.77 -7.19 16.87
N SER A 208 -9.46 -6.83 17.95
CA SER A 208 -8.90 -6.01 19.03
C SER A 208 -7.68 -6.67 19.68
N ALA A 209 -6.76 -5.83 20.18
CA ALA A 209 -5.84 -6.28 21.21
C ALA A 209 -6.63 -6.46 22.51
N LEU A 210 -6.39 -7.57 23.22
CA LEU A 210 -7.07 -7.99 24.46
C LEU A 210 -7.10 -6.95 25.62
N LYS A 211 -6.51 -5.76 25.44
CA LYS A 211 -6.42 -4.69 26.44
C LYS A 211 -6.66 -3.32 25.81
N SER A 212 -7.39 -2.46 26.52
CA SER A 212 -7.50 -1.04 26.20
C SER A 212 -6.12 -0.39 26.06
N ARG A 213 -5.94 0.44 25.04
CA ARG A 213 -4.69 1.16 24.79
C ARG A 213 -4.78 2.57 25.38
N TYR A 214 -3.64 3.15 25.73
CA TYR A 214 -3.56 4.55 26.09
C TYR A 214 -3.26 5.41 24.86
N SER A 215 -3.81 6.62 24.83
CA SER A 215 -3.42 7.68 23.90
C SER A 215 -2.79 8.83 24.68
N VAL A 216 -1.74 9.42 24.14
CA VAL A 216 -1.10 10.62 24.69
C VAL A 216 -1.43 11.81 23.79
N GLY A 217 -1.93 12.88 24.39
CA GLY A 217 -2.24 14.12 23.68
C GLY A 217 -1.69 15.33 24.42
N ARG A 218 -1.31 16.37 23.65
CA ARG A 218 -0.98 17.68 24.21
C ARG A 218 -2.21 18.28 24.90
N ALA A 219 -1.98 18.90 26.04
CA ALA A 219 -3.04 19.47 26.86
C ALA A 219 -2.66 20.84 27.44
N ASP A 220 -3.65 21.56 27.95
CA ASP A 220 -3.46 22.71 28.84
C ASP A 220 -3.43 22.27 30.31
N GLN A 221 -3.21 23.22 31.23
CA GLN A 221 -3.21 22.96 32.68
C GLN A 221 -4.56 22.41 33.20
N SER A 222 -5.64 22.65 32.46
CA SER A 222 -6.99 22.15 32.78
C SER A 222 -7.28 20.77 32.16
N GLY A 223 -6.35 20.19 31.38
CA GLY A 223 -6.49 18.87 30.75
C GLY A 223 -7.20 18.87 29.39
N ASN A 224 -7.56 20.04 28.85
CA ASN A 224 -8.16 20.16 27.52
C ASN A 224 -7.10 20.04 26.45
N SER A 225 -7.48 19.62 25.24
CA SER A 225 -6.55 19.53 24.12
C SER A 225 -5.95 20.89 23.77
N SER A 226 -4.63 20.95 23.69
CA SER A 226 -3.87 22.16 23.35
C SER A 226 -2.93 21.90 22.17
N ALA A 227 -2.63 22.95 21.40
CA ALA A 227 -1.55 22.93 20.41
C ALA A 227 -0.16 23.09 21.07
N SER A 228 -0.10 23.76 22.23
CA SER A 228 1.13 23.93 22.99
C SER A 228 1.57 22.62 23.61
N GLY A 229 2.88 22.44 23.75
CA GLY A 229 3.49 21.20 24.27
C GLY A 229 3.77 21.26 25.77
N ASP A 230 3.23 22.25 26.48
CA ASP A 230 3.61 22.55 27.87
C ASP A 230 3.04 21.52 28.87
N TYR A 231 1.92 20.88 28.52
CA TYR A 231 1.31 19.78 29.28
C TYR A 231 0.93 18.62 28.35
N TYR A 232 0.81 17.42 28.91
CA TYR A 232 0.28 16.24 28.24
C TYR A 232 -0.74 15.53 29.11
N ALA A 233 -1.70 14.86 28.48
CA ALA A 233 -2.67 13.99 29.13
C ALA A 233 -2.59 12.59 28.57
N VAL A 234 -2.69 11.59 29.46
CA VAL A 234 -2.87 10.18 29.09
C VAL A 234 -4.36 9.87 29.17
N ARG A 235 -4.94 9.37 28.09
CA ARG A 235 -6.37 9.01 27.99
C ARG A 235 -6.50 7.56 27.56
N ILE A 236 -7.61 6.91 27.90
CA ILE A 236 -7.92 5.59 27.33
C ILE A 236 -8.35 5.81 25.87
N ALA A 237 -7.65 5.18 24.94
CA ALA A 237 -8.01 5.20 23.53
C ALA A 237 -9.35 4.48 23.36
N ALA A 238 -10.29 5.12 22.64
CA ALA A 238 -11.55 4.48 22.32
C ALA A 238 -11.27 3.13 21.64
N GLN A 239 -11.82 2.06 22.21
CA GLN A 239 -11.90 0.78 21.53
C GLN A 239 -12.92 0.95 20.40
N GLY A 240 -12.60 0.49 19.19
CA GLY A 240 -13.65 0.32 18.19
C GLY A 240 -14.67 -0.62 18.79
N THR A 241 -15.92 -0.16 18.93
CA THR A 241 -16.98 -0.95 19.54
C THR A 241 -17.17 -2.24 18.73
N GLU A 242 -17.23 -3.37 19.44
CA GLU A 242 -17.82 -4.60 18.92
C GLU A 242 -19.33 -4.40 19.00
N ASP A 243 -19.95 -4.07 17.87
CA ASP A 243 -21.37 -4.34 17.64
C ASP A 243 -21.50 -5.75 17.04
#